data_AF-A0A950WVA1-F1
#
_entry.id   AF-A0A950WVA1-F1
#
_cell.length_a   1.000
_cell.length_b   1.000
_cell.length_c   1.000
_cell.angle_alpha   90.00
_cell.angle_beta   90.00
_cell.angle_gamma   90.00
#
_symmetry.space_group_name_H-M   'P 1'
#
loop_
_entity.id
_entity.type
_entity.pdbx_description
1 polymer ?
#
loop_
_entity_poly.entity_id
_entity_poly.type
_entity_poly.pdbx_seq_one_letter_code
_entity_poly.pdbx_strand_id
1 'polypeptide(L)'
;ESVPWIDAKYYAATQVMDEARHVEVFAKYLDTKLSGHYPINAHLRLLLDDIIQDSRWDMTYLGMQIMVEGLALAAFGFIHQLTTEPLLKQLLRYVMSDEARHVAFGVLSLQDYYNELSAAELRERQEFAFEAAVRMRDRFLQQEVWDRMGLDVKTILPLVMASPERAGFQAMLFSKIVPNCKKLGLLDAADGWLRTKFTELGVIAFEDWADTGEEYSMFQLAEGELAATA
;
A
#
# COMPACT_ATOMS: atom_id res chain seq x y z
N GLU A 1 16.84 11.18 10.88
CA GLU A 1 17.91 11.12 9.87
C GLU A 1 17.28 11.20 8.48
N SER A 2 18.06 11.26 7.41
CA SER A 2 17.56 11.18 6.03
C SER A 2 18.29 10.05 5.31
N VAL A 3 17.69 9.50 4.25
CA VAL A 3 18.36 8.51 3.39
C VAL A 3 19.78 8.98 3.01
N PRO A 4 20.82 8.13 3.13
CA PRO A 4 22.20 8.60 3.09
C PRO A 4 22.69 8.94 1.68
N TRP A 5 22.17 8.28 0.65
CA TRP A 5 22.66 8.38 -0.73
C TRP A 5 22.00 9.54 -1.50
N ILE A 6 22.76 10.22 -2.35
CA ILE A 6 22.27 11.37 -3.12
C ILE A 6 21.20 10.96 -4.16
N ASP A 7 21.38 9.82 -4.83
CA ASP A 7 20.46 9.34 -5.84
C ASP A 7 19.07 9.06 -5.25
N ALA A 8 19.04 8.56 -4.00
CA ALA A 8 17.79 8.36 -3.28
C ALA A 8 17.08 9.67 -2.94
N LYS A 9 17.82 10.75 -2.67
CA LYS A 9 17.24 12.08 -2.44
C LYS A 9 16.67 12.67 -3.73
N TYR A 10 17.36 12.47 -4.86
CA TYR A 10 16.82 12.86 -6.16
C TYR A 10 15.54 12.10 -6.49
N TYR A 11 15.51 10.79 -6.23
CA TYR A 11 14.31 9.99 -6.38
C TYR A 11 13.17 10.49 -5.49
N ALA A 12 13.43 10.71 -4.19
CA ALA A 12 12.43 11.21 -3.26
C ALA A 12 11.83 12.57 -3.70
N ALA A 13 12.65 13.45 -4.29
CA ALA A 13 12.15 14.71 -4.85
C ALA A 13 11.18 14.51 -6.03
N THR A 14 11.43 13.50 -6.88
CA THR A 14 10.49 13.14 -7.95
C THR A 14 9.19 12.58 -7.39
N GLN A 15 9.27 11.73 -6.36
CA GLN A 15 8.09 11.20 -5.68
C GLN A 15 7.23 12.32 -5.09
N VAL A 16 7.82 13.31 -4.41
CA VAL A 16 7.06 14.47 -3.88
C VAL A 16 6.30 15.21 -4.99
N MET A 17 6.87 15.32 -6.19
CA MET A 17 6.21 15.92 -7.34
C MET A 17 5.05 15.05 -7.85
N ASP A 18 5.24 13.73 -7.92
CA ASP A 18 4.19 12.77 -8.29
C ASP A 18 3.01 12.85 -7.29
N GLU A 19 3.28 12.79 -5.99
CA GLU A 19 2.25 12.84 -4.95
C GLU A 19 1.43 14.13 -4.98
N ALA A 20 2.09 15.27 -5.22
CA ALA A 20 1.40 16.55 -5.36
C ALA A 20 0.40 16.52 -6.53
N ARG A 21 0.78 15.88 -7.65
CA ARG A 21 -0.09 15.73 -8.81
C ARG A 21 -1.21 14.72 -8.56
N HIS A 22 -0.95 13.65 -7.82
CA HIS A 22 -1.96 12.67 -7.44
C HIS A 22 -3.04 13.29 -6.56
N VAL A 23 -2.63 14.08 -5.56
CA VAL A 23 -3.55 14.84 -4.70
C VAL A 23 -4.40 15.80 -5.54
N GLU A 24 -3.78 16.59 -6.42
CA GLU A 24 -4.48 17.53 -7.31
C GLU A 24 -5.52 16.81 -8.18
N VAL A 25 -5.14 15.73 -8.86
CA VAL A 25 -6.01 15.06 -9.83
C VAL A 25 -7.16 14.32 -9.15
N PHE A 26 -6.91 13.65 -8.03
CA PHE A 26 -7.98 12.98 -7.28
C PHE A 26 -8.91 13.99 -6.60
N ALA A 27 -8.40 15.07 -6.01
CA ALA A 27 -9.25 16.12 -5.45
C ALA A 27 -10.19 16.69 -6.52
N LYS A 28 -9.64 17.06 -7.68
CA LYS A 28 -10.44 17.56 -8.81
C LYS A 28 -11.46 16.53 -9.30
N TYR A 29 -11.10 15.26 -9.39
CA TYR A 29 -12.04 14.20 -9.78
C TYR A 29 -13.18 14.08 -8.78
N LEU A 30 -12.87 13.99 -7.48
CA LEU A 30 -13.85 13.86 -6.40
C LEU A 30 -14.80 15.07 -6.34
N ASP A 31 -14.29 16.28 -6.48
CA ASP A 31 -15.08 17.51 -6.37
C ASP A 31 -15.92 17.82 -7.61
N THR A 32 -15.42 17.47 -8.82
CA THR A 32 -16.10 17.83 -10.07
C THR A 32 -16.93 16.69 -10.67
N LYS A 33 -16.67 15.43 -10.29
CA LYS A 33 -17.37 14.25 -10.80
C LYS A 33 -18.16 13.50 -9.75
N LEU A 34 -17.79 13.60 -8.48
CA LEU A 34 -18.50 12.97 -7.36
C LEU A 34 -19.06 14.02 -6.39
N SER A 35 -19.31 13.63 -5.14
CA SER A 35 -19.90 14.48 -4.10
C SER A 35 -18.85 15.00 -3.10
N GLY A 36 -17.59 15.12 -3.54
CA GLY A 36 -16.46 15.54 -2.71
C GLY A 36 -15.75 14.35 -2.03
N HIS A 37 -15.11 14.63 -0.89
CA HIS A 37 -14.20 13.70 -0.21
C HIS A 37 -14.53 13.53 1.29
N TYR A 38 -14.00 12.46 1.89
CA TYR A 38 -14.06 12.20 3.33
C TYR A 38 -12.80 12.72 4.02
N PRO A 39 -12.83 12.96 5.35
CA PRO A 39 -11.62 13.14 6.12
C PRO A 39 -10.78 11.86 6.12
N ILE A 40 -9.50 11.99 6.46
CA ILE A 40 -8.61 10.84 6.64
C ILE A 40 -9.16 9.90 7.72
N ASN A 41 -9.17 8.60 7.43
CA ASN A 41 -9.56 7.57 8.40
C ASN A 41 -8.59 7.54 9.58
N ALA A 42 -9.10 7.29 10.79
CA ALA A 42 -8.30 7.32 12.02
C ALA A 42 -7.14 6.31 12.02
N HIS A 43 -7.35 5.08 11.52
CA HIS A 43 -6.30 4.06 11.45
C HIS A 43 -5.21 4.42 10.44
N LEU A 44 -5.58 5.03 9.30
CA LEU A 44 -4.59 5.55 8.35
C LEU A 44 -3.81 6.71 8.94
N ARG A 45 -4.49 7.64 9.62
CA ARG A 45 -3.81 8.77 10.27
C ARG A 45 -2.79 8.31 11.30
N LEU A 46 -3.14 7.34 12.14
CA LEU A 46 -2.22 6.76 13.13
C LEU A 46 -1.01 6.09 12.47
N LEU A 47 -1.22 5.33 11.39
CA LEU A 47 -0.10 4.73 10.64
C LEU A 47 0.82 5.82 10.06
N LEU A 48 0.25 6.84 9.40
CA LEU A 48 1.05 7.92 8.82
C LEU A 48 1.79 8.73 9.89
N ASP A 49 1.14 9.02 11.02
CA ASP A 49 1.77 9.71 12.15
C ASP A 49 2.98 8.91 12.68
N ASP A 50 2.85 7.60 12.85
CA ASP A 50 3.97 6.74 13.28
C ASP A 50 5.11 6.73 12.24
N ILE A 51 4.78 6.67 10.94
CA ILE A 51 5.77 6.67 9.84
C ILE A 51 6.59 7.95 9.81
N ILE A 52 5.94 9.12 9.89
CA ILE A 52 6.61 10.41 9.75
C ILE A 52 7.34 10.85 11.03
N GLN A 53 6.96 10.29 12.18
CA GLN A 53 7.61 10.56 13.46
C GLN A 53 8.83 9.67 13.70
N ASP A 54 8.94 8.53 13.02
CA ASP A 54 10.13 7.70 13.12
C ASP A 54 11.32 8.45 12.52
N SER A 55 12.36 8.61 13.34
CA SER A 55 13.56 9.30 12.92
C SER A 55 14.40 8.49 11.94
N ARG A 56 14.14 7.19 11.78
CA ARG A 56 14.93 6.28 10.95
C ARG A 56 14.42 6.26 9.52
N TRP A 57 15.30 6.50 8.56
CA TRP A 57 14.88 6.66 7.16
C TRP A 57 14.27 5.38 6.59
N ASP A 58 14.78 4.22 7.02
CA ASP A 58 14.34 2.91 6.53
C ASP A 58 12.95 2.55 7.06
N MET A 59 12.58 3.04 8.25
CA MET A 59 11.24 2.88 8.80
C MET A 59 10.23 3.73 8.03
N THR A 60 10.61 4.96 7.66
CA THR A 60 9.80 5.77 6.74
C THR A 60 9.61 5.05 5.41
N TYR A 61 10.67 4.43 4.87
CA TYR A 61 10.60 3.73 3.58
C TYR A 61 9.76 2.45 3.66
N LEU A 62 9.92 1.67 4.72
CA LEU A 62 9.09 0.49 4.98
C LEU A 62 7.63 0.89 5.10
N GLY A 63 7.34 1.92 5.90
CA GLY A 63 5.98 2.39 6.12
C GLY A 63 5.31 2.97 4.88
N MET A 64 5.96 3.92 4.22
CA MET A 64 5.34 4.62 3.10
C MET A 64 5.41 3.78 1.82
N GLN A 65 6.62 3.43 1.36
CA GLN A 65 6.82 2.78 0.07
C GLN A 65 6.38 1.32 0.06
N ILE A 66 6.47 0.60 1.17
CA ILE A 66 6.10 -0.83 1.18
C ILE A 66 4.67 -1.01 1.68
N MET A 67 4.33 -0.41 2.83
CA MET A 67 3.03 -0.64 3.45
C MET A 67 1.92 0.23 2.87
N VAL A 68 2.09 1.56 2.79
CA VAL A 68 1.02 2.47 2.34
C VAL A 68 0.82 2.40 0.82
N GLU A 69 1.89 2.53 0.04
CA GLU A 69 1.81 2.48 -1.43
C GLU A 69 1.43 1.08 -1.94
N GLY A 70 1.99 0.02 -1.33
CA GLY A 70 1.61 -1.37 -1.66
C GLY A 70 0.10 -1.61 -1.50
N LEU A 71 -0.50 -1.03 -0.46
CA LEU A 71 -1.94 -1.06 -0.25
C LEU A 71 -2.70 -0.19 -1.26
N ALA A 72 -2.19 1.00 -1.56
CA ALA A 72 -2.78 1.91 -2.54
C ALA A 72 -2.87 1.23 -3.92
N LEU A 73 -1.80 0.56 -4.36
CA LEU A 73 -1.78 -0.22 -5.59
C LEU A 73 -2.81 -1.35 -5.61
N ALA A 74 -2.93 -2.09 -4.52
CA ALA A 74 -3.95 -3.14 -4.42
C ALA A 74 -5.36 -2.55 -4.57
N ALA A 75 -5.65 -1.46 -3.87
CA ALA A 75 -6.94 -0.77 -3.94
C ALA A 75 -7.21 -0.17 -5.33
N PHE A 76 -6.23 0.51 -5.93
CA PHE A 76 -6.34 1.08 -7.26
C PHE A 76 -6.50 0.01 -8.34
N GLY A 77 -5.76 -1.11 -8.23
CA GLY A 77 -5.90 -2.27 -9.11
C GLY A 77 -7.32 -2.85 -9.05
N PHE A 78 -7.86 -3.01 -7.85
CA PHE A 78 -9.24 -3.47 -7.66
C PHE A 78 -10.27 -2.50 -8.26
N ILE A 79 -10.15 -1.20 -7.99
CA ILE A 79 -11.06 -0.18 -8.55
C ILE A 79 -10.93 -0.15 -10.08
N HIS A 80 -9.72 -0.24 -10.63
CA HIS A 80 -9.46 -0.23 -12.08
C HIS A 80 -10.11 -1.42 -12.79
N GLN A 81 -10.10 -2.60 -12.16
CA GLN A 81 -10.76 -3.80 -12.68
C GLN A 81 -12.29 -3.64 -12.73
N LEU A 82 -12.88 -3.03 -11.71
CA LEU A 82 -14.34 -2.91 -11.58
C LEU A 82 -14.94 -1.71 -12.31
N THR A 83 -14.22 -0.59 -12.36
CA THR A 83 -14.75 0.63 -12.93
C THR A 83 -14.94 0.52 -14.45
N THR A 84 -16.08 1.02 -14.91
CA THR A 84 -16.42 1.19 -16.32
C THR A 84 -16.26 2.64 -16.78
N GLU A 85 -15.97 3.57 -15.86
CA GLU A 85 -15.84 4.99 -16.16
C GLU A 85 -14.48 5.28 -16.81
N PRO A 86 -14.45 5.76 -18.07
CA PRO A 86 -13.19 5.87 -18.83
C PRO A 86 -12.15 6.79 -18.19
N LEU A 87 -12.56 7.93 -17.62
CA LEU A 87 -11.64 8.88 -17.02
C LEU A 87 -10.98 8.28 -15.78
N LEU A 88 -11.75 7.72 -14.85
CA LEU A 88 -11.22 7.06 -13.65
C LEU A 88 -10.29 5.91 -14.02
N LYS A 89 -10.63 5.13 -15.04
CA LYS A 89 -9.79 4.03 -15.52
C LYS A 89 -8.43 4.54 -16.03
N GLN A 90 -8.41 5.65 -16.74
CA GLN A 90 -7.18 6.28 -17.21
C GLN A 90 -6.37 6.92 -16.06
N LEU A 91 -7.03 7.59 -15.12
CA LEU A 91 -6.38 8.18 -13.95
C LEU A 91 -5.68 7.12 -13.09
N LEU A 92 -6.39 6.04 -12.76
CA LEU A 92 -5.83 4.94 -11.97
C LEU A 92 -4.63 4.31 -12.66
N ARG A 93 -4.68 4.13 -13.99
CA ARG A 93 -3.54 3.59 -14.76
C ARG A 93 -2.26 4.41 -14.58
N TYR A 94 -2.36 5.73 -14.74
CA TYR A 94 -1.18 6.61 -14.62
C TYR A 94 -0.66 6.66 -13.19
N VAL A 95 -1.55 6.81 -12.21
CA VAL A 95 -1.15 6.82 -10.79
C VAL A 95 -0.49 5.49 -10.43
N MET A 96 -1.09 4.35 -10.79
CA MET A 96 -0.50 3.04 -10.51
C MET A 96 0.90 2.86 -11.12
N SER A 97 1.20 3.49 -12.26
CA SER A 97 2.56 3.47 -12.86
C SER A 97 3.59 4.23 -12.00
N ASP A 98 3.18 5.37 -11.42
CA ASP A 98 4.01 6.13 -10.48
C ASP A 98 4.22 5.36 -9.17
N GLU A 99 3.14 4.89 -8.56
CA GLU A 99 3.15 4.14 -7.30
C GLU A 99 3.97 2.86 -7.39
N ALA A 100 3.87 2.13 -8.51
CA ALA A 100 4.67 0.92 -8.71
C ALA A 100 6.17 1.23 -8.76
N ARG A 101 6.56 2.41 -9.25
CA ARG A 101 7.94 2.89 -9.23
C ARG A 101 8.37 3.20 -7.80
N HIS A 102 7.53 3.88 -7.03
CA HIS A 102 7.79 4.25 -5.63
C HIS A 102 8.01 3.00 -4.76
N VAL A 103 7.16 1.99 -4.89
CA VAL A 103 7.34 0.68 -4.23
C VAL A 103 8.64 0.01 -4.67
N ALA A 104 8.91 -0.05 -5.98
CA ALA A 104 10.12 -0.70 -6.51
C ALA A 104 11.39 -0.03 -5.97
N PHE A 105 11.41 1.30 -5.91
CA PHE A 105 12.50 2.05 -5.31
C PHE A 105 12.64 1.79 -3.80
N GLY A 106 11.53 1.69 -3.07
CA GLY A 106 11.51 1.28 -1.67
C GLY A 106 12.14 -0.10 -1.47
N VAL A 107 11.76 -1.08 -2.30
CA VAL A 107 12.34 -2.44 -2.27
C VAL A 107 13.85 -2.40 -2.49
N LEU A 108 14.31 -1.74 -3.56
CA LEU A 108 15.73 -1.65 -3.89
C LEU A 108 16.53 -0.96 -2.78
N SER A 109 16.00 0.12 -2.21
CA SER A 109 16.69 0.88 -1.16
C SER A 109 16.79 0.11 0.16
N LEU A 110 15.75 -0.63 0.52
CA LEU A 110 15.67 -1.35 1.80
C LEU A 110 16.39 -2.70 1.76
N GLN A 111 16.37 -3.39 0.61
CA GLN A 111 16.91 -4.75 0.50
C GLN A 111 18.40 -4.81 0.87
N ASP A 112 19.21 -3.89 0.35
CA ASP A 112 20.64 -3.84 0.67
C ASP A 112 20.88 -3.50 2.14
N TYR A 113 20.14 -2.51 2.67
CA TYR A 113 20.27 -2.08 4.05
C TYR A 113 19.87 -3.17 5.06
N TYR A 114 18.81 -3.93 4.78
CA TYR A 114 18.34 -4.98 5.70
C TYR A 114 19.29 -6.16 5.83
N ASN A 115 20.17 -6.39 4.84
CA ASN A 115 21.24 -7.39 4.96
C ASN A 115 22.30 -7.01 6.00
N GLU A 116 22.39 -5.74 6.38
CA GLU A 116 23.35 -5.22 7.36
C GLU A 116 22.79 -5.19 8.79
N LEU A 117 21.47 -5.40 8.95
CA LEU A 117 20.78 -5.32 10.24
C LEU A 117 20.93 -6.60 11.06
N SER A 118 20.98 -6.42 12.39
CA SER A 118 20.90 -7.53 13.34
C SER A 118 19.50 -8.14 13.37
N ALA A 119 19.39 -9.36 13.90
CA ALA A 119 18.09 -10.01 14.10
C ALA A 119 17.14 -9.18 14.99
N ALA A 120 17.67 -8.44 15.97
CA ALA A 120 16.86 -7.58 16.83
C ALA A 120 16.32 -6.36 16.06
N GLU A 121 17.13 -5.75 15.19
CA GLU A 121 16.68 -4.63 14.37
C GLU A 121 15.66 -5.07 13.31
N LEU A 122 15.88 -6.23 12.68
CA LEU A 122 14.92 -6.84 11.75
C LEU A 122 13.60 -7.19 12.44
N ARG A 123 13.64 -7.67 13.69
CA ARG A 123 12.45 -7.91 14.52
C ARG A 123 11.60 -6.64 14.67
N GLU A 124 12.21 -5.48 14.90
CA GLU A 124 11.46 -4.22 14.99
C GLU A 124 10.73 -3.88 13.68
N ARG A 125 11.36 -4.13 12.52
CA ARG A 125 10.75 -3.90 11.19
C ARG A 125 9.61 -4.88 10.94
N GLN A 126 9.78 -6.13 11.36
CA GLN A 126 8.74 -7.15 11.28
C GLN A 126 7.52 -6.78 12.14
N GLU A 127 7.75 -6.33 13.38
CA GLU A 127 6.67 -5.88 14.28
C GLU A 127 5.93 -4.68 13.68
N PHE A 128 6.66 -3.69 13.19
CA PHE A 128 6.08 -2.54 12.51
C PHE A 128 5.26 -2.93 11.28
N ALA A 129 5.78 -3.78 10.39
CA ALA A 129 5.08 -4.24 9.20
C ALA A 129 3.79 -5.01 9.57
N PHE A 130 3.82 -5.82 10.62
CA PHE A 130 2.64 -6.52 11.12
C PHE A 130 1.59 -5.56 11.71
N GLU A 131 2.00 -4.59 12.53
CA GLU A 131 1.09 -3.60 13.08
C GLU A 131 0.45 -2.74 11.99
N ALA A 132 1.24 -2.29 11.01
CA ALA A 132 0.76 -1.55 9.85
C ALA A 132 -0.28 -2.39 9.07
N ALA A 133 0.01 -3.66 8.81
CA ALA A 133 -0.92 -4.61 8.19
C ALA A 133 -2.27 -4.72 8.95
N VAL A 134 -2.23 -4.84 10.28
CA VAL A 134 -3.44 -4.92 11.11
C VAL A 134 -4.25 -3.63 11.06
N ARG A 135 -3.59 -2.48 11.19
CA ARG A 135 -4.26 -1.16 11.11
C ARG A 135 -4.89 -0.94 9.73
N MET A 136 -4.21 -1.37 8.67
CA MET A 136 -4.73 -1.27 7.30
C MET A 136 -5.91 -2.20 7.07
N ARG A 137 -5.92 -3.41 7.63
CA ARG A 137 -7.11 -4.26 7.63
C ARG A 137 -8.31 -3.57 8.29
N ASP A 138 -8.10 -2.92 9.44
CA ASP A 138 -9.19 -2.31 10.22
C ASP A 138 -9.70 -0.99 9.61
N ARG A 139 -8.85 -0.25 8.89
CA ARG A 139 -9.22 0.93 8.07
C ARG A 139 -10.42 0.65 7.15
N PHE A 140 -10.47 -0.54 6.55
CA PHE A 140 -11.50 -0.88 5.57
C PHE A 140 -12.81 -1.41 6.16
N LEU A 141 -12.99 -1.31 7.48
CA LEU A 141 -14.32 -1.43 8.07
C LEU A 141 -15.22 -0.23 7.72
N GLN A 142 -14.66 0.86 7.18
CA GLN A 142 -15.38 2.01 6.62
C GLN A 142 -16.43 2.60 7.58
N GLN A 143 -16.09 2.67 8.88
CA GLN A 143 -17.00 3.09 9.95
C GLN A 143 -17.62 4.47 9.68
N GLU A 144 -16.83 5.39 9.16
CA GLU A 144 -17.24 6.75 8.81
C GLU A 144 -18.25 6.79 7.66
N VAL A 145 -18.19 5.81 6.75
CA VAL A 145 -19.16 5.69 5.64
C VAL A 145 -20.49 5.19 6.17
N TRP A 146 -20.49 4.17 7.03
CA TRP A 146 -21.71 3.63 7.64
C TRP A 146 -22.44 4.67 8.50
N ASP A 147 -21.70 5.40 9.32
CA ASP A 147 -22.23 6.49 10.14
C ASP A 147 -22.89 7.57 9.27
N ARG A 148 -22.22 7.99 8.19
CA ARG A 148 -22.79 8.98 7.24
C ARG A 148 -24.03 8.47 6.52
N MET A 149 -24.14 7.16 6.29
CA MET A 149 -25.34 6.54 5.72
C MET A 149 -26.48 6.42 6.76
N GLY A 150 -26.27 6.87 8.01
CA GLY A 150 -27.27 6.84 9.08
C GLY A 150 -27.40 5.46 9.74
N LEU A 151 -26.39 4.60 9.61
CA LEU A 151 -26.39 3.26 10.20
C LEU A 151 -25.57 3.24 11.48
N ASP A 152 -26.09 2.57 12.51
CA ASP A 152 -25.33 2.35 13.75
C ASP A 152 -24.15 1.41 13.50
N VAL A 153 -22.94 1.97 13.59
CA VAL A 153 -21.68 1.24 13.38
C VAL A 153 -21.58 0.00 14.26
N LYS A 154 -22.05 0.06 15.52
CA LYS A 154 -22.00 -1.09 16.45
C LYS A 154 -22.87 -2.25 15.99
N THR A 155 -23.95 -1.96 15.29
CA THR A 155 -24.85 -2.96 14.72
C THR A 155 -24.32 -3.52 13.40
N ILE A 156 -23.72 -2.68 12.55
CA ILE A 156 -23.24 -3.09 11.21
C ILE A 156 -21.91 -3.84 11.26
N LEU A 157 -20.98 -3.46 12.14
CA LEU A 157 -19.64 -4.07 12.17
C LEU A 157 -19.67 -5.60 12.36
N PRO A 158 -20.47 -6.19 13.28
CA PRO A 158 -20.57 -7.64 13.38
C PRO A 158 -21.04 -8.32 12.09
N LEU A 159 -21.94 -7.69 11.34
CA LEU A 159 -22.46 -8.21 10.07
C LEU A 159 -21.39 -8.16 8.97
N VAL A 160 -20.69 -7.04 8.84
CA VAL A 160 -19.55 -6.90 7.93
C VAL A 160 -18.44 -7.89 8.27
N MET A 161 -18.19 -8.10 9.56
CA MET A 161 -17.17 -9.05 10.02
C MET A 161 -17.51 -10.51 9.71
N ALA A 162 -18.80 -10.85 9.66
CA ALA A 162 -19.31 -12.19 9.35
C ALA A 162 -19.54 -12.43 7.85
N SER A 163 -19.44 -11.41 6.99
CA SER A 163 -19.68 -11.52 5.56
C SER A 163 -18.63 -12.39 4.87
N PRO A 164 -19.04 -13.36 4.02
CA PRO A 164 -18.12 -14.19 3.22
C PRO A 164 -17.23 -13.37 2.27
N GLU A 165 -17.74 -12.25 1.75
CA GLU A 165 -17.04 -11.34 0.84
C GLU A 165 -15.80 -10.70 1.51
N ARG A 166 -15.77 -10.67 2.84
CA ARG A 166 -14.63 -10.17 3.61
C ARG A 166 -13.34 -10.92 3.31
N ALA A 167 -13.41 -12.23 3.04
CA ALA A 167 -12.23 -13.02 2.71
C ALA A 167 -11.59 -12.56 1.39
N GLY A 168 -12.40 -12.31 0.35
CA GLY A 168 -11.92 -11.78 -0.93
C GLY A 168 -11.40 -10.35 -0.80
N PHE A 169 -12.02 -9.55 0.06
CA PHE A 169 -11.55 -8.21 0.34
C PHE A 169 -10.20 -8.17 1.10
N GLN A 170 -10.03 -9.02 2.13
CA GLN A 170 -8.74 -9.19 2.80
C GLN A 170 -7.69 -9.72 1.83
N ALA A 171 -8.06 -10.64 0.95
CA ALA A 171 -7.15 -11.16 -0.07
C ALA A 171 -6.58 -10.03 -0.95
N MET A 172 -7.44 -9.11 -1.38
CA MET A 172 -7.02 -7.95 -2.15
C MET A 172 -6.00 -7.09 -1.39
N LEU A 173 -6.25 -6.75 -0.12
CA LEU A 173 -5.36 -5.86 0.65
C LEU A 173 -3.94 -6.42 0.81
N PHE A 174 -3.83 -7.73 1.02
CA PHE A 174 -2.56 -8.38 1.34
C PHE A 174 -1.81 -8.90 0.12
N SER A 175 -2.45 -8.88 -1.05
CA SER A 175 -1.88 -9.32 -2.34
C SER A 175 -0.59 -8.59 -2.74
N LYS A 176 -0.32 -7.41 -2.18
CA LYS A 176 0.92 -6.64 -2.41
C LYS A 176 1.83 -6.54 -1.20
N ILE A 177 1.27 -6.63 0.02
CA ILE A 177 2.05 -6.48 1.25
C ILE A 177 2.92 -7.70 1.51
N VAL A 178 2.35 -8.90 1.44
CA VAL A 178 3.05 -10.15 1.78
C VAL A 178 4.20 -10.44 0.79
N PRO A 179 4.02 -10.32 -0.55
CA PRO A 179 5.12 -10.49 -1.49
C PRO A 179 6.27 -9.50 -1.26
N ASN A 180 5.97 -8.21 -1.03
CA ASN A 180 7.03 -7.22 -0.82
C ASN A 180 7.78 -7.46 0.51
N CYS A 181 7.08 -7.87 1.57
CA CYS A 181 7.74 -8.30 2.81
C CYS A 181 8.66 -9.52 2.59
N LYS A 182 8.26 -10.47 1.73
CA LYS A 182 9.09 -11.62 1.36
C LYS A 182 10.33 -11.20 0.59
N LYS A 183 10.15 -10.31 -0.39
CA LYS A 183 11.23 -9.79 -1.23
C LYS A 183 12.30 -9.05 -0.44
N LEU A 184 11.89 -8.37 0.63
CA LEU A 184 12.78 -7.72 1.60
C LEU A 184 13.43 -8.70 2.59
N GLY A 185 13.15 -9.99 2.52
CA GLY A 185 13.63 -11.00 3.47
C GLY A 185 12.96 -10.96 4.84
N LEU A 186 12.01 -10.03 5.06
CA LEU A 186 11.37 -9.84 6.36
C LEU A 186 10.48 -11.00 6.78
N LEU A 187 9.95 -11.82 5.88
CA LEU A 187 9.08 -12.94 6.30
C LEU A 187 9.84 -13.99 7.13
N ASP A 188 11.06 -14.32 6.69
CA ASP A 188 11.85 -15.44 7.20
C ASP A 188 12.99 -14.99 8.13
N ALA A 189 13.31 -13.69 8.15
CA ALA A 189 14.30 -13.12 9.04
C ALA A 189 13.98 -13.33 10.53
N ALA A 190 15.03 -13.22 11.34
CA ALA A 190 14.95 -13.13 12.80
C ALA A 190 14.13 -14.23 13.52
N ASP A 191 14.00 -15.43 12.93
CA ASP A 191 13.22 -16.63 13.36
C ASP A 191 11.90 -16.92 12.62
N GLY A 192 11.52 -16.08 11.65
CA GLY A 192 10.29 -16.27 10.87
C GLY A 192 9.00 -15.82 11.57
N TRP A 193 9.09 -15.06 12.66
CA TRP A 193 7.91 -14.52 13.37
C TRP A 193 6.94 -13.77 12.47
N LEU A 194 7.40 -12.97 11.49
CA LEU A 194 6.48 -12.24 10.61
C LEU A 194 5.67 -13.21 9.75
N ARG A 195 6.31 -14.26 9.23
CA ARG A 195 5.61 -15.37 8.56
C ARG A 195 4.59 -16.01 9.50
N THR A 196 4.95 -16.30 10.75
CA THR A 196 3.99 -16.84 11.73
C THR A 196 2.81 -15.90 11.93
N LYS A 197 3.04 -14.59 12.09
CA LYS A 197 1.99 -13.60 12.28
C LYS A 197 1.10 -13.41 11.07
N PHE A 198 1.65 -13.41 9.85
CA PHE A 198 0.86 -13.40 8.63
C PHE A 198 0.09 -14.70 8.40
N THR A 199 0.60 -15.83 8.90
CA THR A 199 -0.14 -17.10 8.93
C THR A 199 -1.33 -17.01 9.89
N GLU A 200 -1.13 -16.53 11.12
CA GLU A 200 -2.19 -16.30 12.10
C GLU A 200 -3.24 -15.30 11.62
N LEU A 201 -2.82 -14.28 10.85
CA LEU A 201 -3.70 -13.30 10.24
C LEU A 201 -4.47 -13.85 9.03
N GLY A 202 -4.10 -15.03 8.51
CA GLY A 202 -4.77 -15.69 7.39
C GLY A 202 -4.36 -15.18 6.01
N VAL A 203 -3.21 -14.53 5.89
CA VAL A 203 -2.79 -13.81 4.67
C VAL A 203 -1.51 -14.40 4.05
N ILE A 204 -0.89 -15.40 4.67
CA ILE A 204 0.37 -15.96 4.18
C ILE A 204 0.28 -16.57 2.77
N ALA A 205 -0.91 -16.99 2.34
CA ALA A 205 -1.14 -17.58 1.01
C ALA A 205 -0.80 -16.64 -0.17
N PHE A 206 -0.64 -15.34 0.08
CA PHE A 206 -0.21 -14.37 -0.93
C PHE A 206 1.30 -14.34 -1.16
N GLU A 207 2.11 -15.10 -0.42
CA GLU A 207 3.58 -14.99 -0.46
C GLU A 207 4.23 -15.32 -1.81
N ASP A 208 3.53 -16.03 -2.69
CA ASP A 208 4.02 -16.41 -4.04
C ASP A 208 3.29 -15.64 -5.16
N TRP A 209 2.49 -14.63 -4.81
CA TRP A 209 1.83 -13.78 -5.80
C TRP A 209 2.80 -12.76 -6.37
N ALA A 210 2.51 -12.28 -7.58
CA ALA A 210 3.32 -11.28 -8.26
C ALA A 210 3.50 -10.04 -7.38
N ASP A 211 4.77 -9.69 -7.15
CA ASP A 211 5.11 -8.46 -6.45
C ASP A 211 4.90 -7.24 -7.36
N THR A 212 4.99 -6.04 -6.77
CA THR A 212 4.73 -4.80 -7.48
C THR A 212 5.70 -4.56 -8.65
N GLY A 213 6.96 -4.97 -8.51
CA GLY A 213 7.97 -4.81 -9.55
C GLY A 213 7.72 -5.71 -10.77
N GLU A 214 7.17 -6.91 -10.57
CA GLU A 214 6.78 -7.79 -11.67
C GLU A 214 5.59 -7.22 -12.45
N GLU A 215 4.59 -6.67 -11.77
CA GLU A 215 3.45 -6.03 -12.42
C GLU A 215 3.81 -4.73 -13.15
N TYR A 216 4.76 -3.94 -12.63
CA TYR A 216 5.26 -2.74 -13.30
C TYR A 216 5.74 -3.03 -14.73
N SER A 217 6.45 -4.14 -14.91
CA SER A 217 6.93 -4.56 -16.23
C SER A 217 5.78 -4.82 -17.21
N MET A 218 4.66 -5.37 -16.73
CA MET A 218 3.46 -5.59 -17.54
C MET A 218 2.74 -4.29 -17.89
N PHE A 219 2.68 -3.32 -16.97
CA PHE A 219 2.08 -2.01 -17.25
C PHE A 219 2.88 -1.21 -18.29
N GLN A 220 4.22 -1.25 -18.25
CA GLN A 220 5.07 -0.62 -19.27
C GLN A 220 4.94 -1.28 -20.65
N LEU A 221 4.83 -2.61 -20.70
CA LEU A 221 4.60 -3.33 -21.96
C LEU A 221 3.27 -2.91 -22.61
N ALA A 222 2.22 -2.73 -21.80
CA ALA A 222 0.92 -2.25 -22.28
C ALA A 222 0.96 -0.79 -22.78
N GLU A 223 1.79 0.08 -22.20
CA GLU A 223 2.03 1.44 -22.74
C GLU A 223 2.70 1.41 -24.11
N GLY A 224 3.66 0.51 -24.32
CA GLY A 224 4.34 0.33 -25.60
C GLY A 224 3.40 -0.13 -26.72
N GLU A 225 2.45 -1.01 -26.42
CA GLU A 225 1.46 -1.48 -27.40
C GLU A 225 0.44 -0.41 -27.78
N LEU A 226 -0.05 0.39 -26.82
CA LEU A 226 -0.98 1.48 -27.11
C LEU A 226 -0.31 2.62 -27.88
N ALA A 227 0.94 2.97 -27.57
CA ALA A 227 1.71 3.95 -28.31
C ALA A 227 2.06 3.49 -29.74
N ALA A 228 2.16 2.19 -29.98
CA ALA A 228 2.39 1.62 -31.32
C ALA A 228 1.11 1.56 -32.19
N THR A 229 -0.07 1.77 -31.59
CA THR A 229 -1.38 1.70 -32.26
C THR A 229 -2.07 3.06 -32.45
N ALA A 230 -1.43 4.16 -32.01
CA ALA A 230 -1.87 5.54 -32.21
C ALA A 230 -1.07 6.23 -33.33
#